data_AF-A0A5K1DDD6-F1
#
_entry.id   AF-A0A5K1DDD6-F1
#
_cell.length_a   1.000
_cell.length_b   1.000
_cell.length_c   1.000
_cell.angle_alpha   90.00
_cell.angle_beta   90.00
_cell.angle_gamma   90.00
#
_symmetry.space_group_name_H-M   'P 1'
#
loop_
_entity.id
_entity.type
_entity.pdbx_description
1 polymer ?
#
loop_
_entity_poly.entity_id
_entity_poly.type
_entity_poly.pdbx_seq_one_letter_code
_entity_poly.pdbx_strand_id
1 'polypeptide(L)' 'IIVLENGKVIEHGPHEVLLSRAGRYAQLWWQQNSADGNDTTTKLDA' A
#
# COMPACT_ATOMS: atom_id res chain seq x y z
N ILE A 1 5.58 -11.57 -0.89
CA ILE A 1 5.63 -10.15 -1.28
C ILE A 1 7.08 -9.70 -1.28
N ILE A 2 7.48 -8.90 -2.27
CA ILE A 2 8.83 -8.34 -2.39
C ILE A 2 8.68 -6.83 -2.53
N VAL A 3 9.35 -6.08 -1.67
CA VAL A 3 9.38 -4.61 -1.70
C VAL A 3 10.71 -4.18 -2.28
N LEU A 4 10.63 -3.35 -3.31
CA LEU A 4 11.78 -2.77 -3.99
C LEU A 4 11.84 -1.27 -3.70
N GLU A 5 13.03 -0.79 -3.40
CA GLU A 5 13.33 0.65 -3.32
C GLU A 5 14.62 0.91 -4.09
N ASN A 6 14.57 1.87 -5.03
CA ASN A 6 15.70 2.24 -5.89
C ASN A 6 16.35 1.03 -6.61
N GLY A 7 15.52 0.08 -7.07
CA GLY A 7 15.97 -1.12 -7.77
C GLY A 7 16.61 -2.20 -6.88
N LYS A 8 16.54 -2.06 -5.55
CA LYS A 8 17.05 -3.04 -4.59
C LYS A 8 15.92 -3.63 -3.76
N VAL A 9 16.02 -4.92 -3.43
CA VAL A 9 15.08 -5.57 -2.52
C VAL A 9 15.38 -5.10 -1.11
N ILE A 10 14.44 -4.40 -0.49
CA ILE A 10 14.56 -3.92 0.90
C ILE A 10 13.81 -4.82 1.88
N GLU A 11 12.73 -5.46 1.45
CA GLU A 11 11.95 -6.38 2.28
C GLU A 11 11.37 -7.51 1.43
N HIS A 12 11.32 -8.73 1.97
CA HIS A 12 10.64 -9.85 1.33
C HIS A 12 10.04 -10.79 2.38
N GLY A 13 8.90 -11.38 2.07
CA GLY A 13 8.23 -12.33 2.95
C GLY A 13 6.71 -12.42 2.77
N PRO A 14 6.05 -13.22 3.61
CA PRO A 14 4.60 -13.28 3.67
C PRO A 14 4.01 -11.97 4.21
N HIS A 15 2.77 -11.68 3.80
CA HIS A 15 2.06 -10.44 4.14
C HIS A 15 2.07 -10.15 5.64
N GLU A 16 1.62 -11.11 6.45
CA GLU A 16 1.47 -10.94 7.90
C GLU A 16 2.79 -10.55 8.57
N VAL A 17 3.89 -11.21 8.19
CA VAL A 17 5.22 -10.92 8.73
C VAL A 17 5.69 -9.52 8.33
N LEU A 18 5.46 -9.09 7.08
CA LEU A 18 5.83 -7.74 6.64
C LEU A 18 4.96 -6.66 7.30
N LEU A 19 3.69 -6.98 7.60
CA LEU A 19 2.79 -6.08 8.30
C LEU A 19 3.18 -5.90 9.77
N SER A 20 3.51 -6.99 10.47
CA SER A 20 3.99 -6.94 11.86
C SER A 20 5.34 -6.23 12.01
N ARG A 21 6.16 -6.22 10.96
CA ARG A 21 7.46 -5.51 10.95
C ARG A 21 7.34 -3.99 10.92
N ALA A 22 6.15 -3.45 10.64
CA ALA A 22 5.92 -2.01 10.48
C ALA A 22 6.91 -1.33 9.48
N GLY A 23 7.36 -2.08 8.48
CA GLY A 23 8.33 -1.65 7.47
C GLY A 23 7.70 -0.84 6.33
N ARG A 24 8.42 -0.70 5.22
CA ARG A 24 7.98 0.07 4.04
C ARG A 24 6.69 -0.51 3.46
N TYR A 25 6.58 -1.84 3.43
CA TYR A 25 5.35 -2.51 3.02
C TYR A 25 4.14 -2.10 3.88
N ALA A 26 4.29 -2.14 5.21
CA ALA A 26 3.20 -1.86 6.14
C ALA A 26 2.71 -0.41 6.02
N GLN A 27 3.63 0.55 5.86
CA GLN A 27 3.27 1.95 5.64
C GLN A 27 2.43 2.15 4.37
N LEU A 28 2.84 1.55 3.26
CA LEU A 28 2.09 1.63 1.99
C LEU A 28 0.72 0.97 2.12
N TRP A 29 0.67 -0.19 2.79
CA TRP A 29 -0.57 -0.91 3.03
C TRP A 29 -1.58 -0.09 3.85
N TRP A 30 -1.12 0.56 4.92
CA TRP A 30 -2.00 1.44 5.71
C TRP A 30 -2.45 2.66 4.92
N GLN A 31 -1.60 3.27 4.09
CA GLN A 31 -2.02 4.39 3.24
C GLN A 31 -3.16 4.02 2.29
N GLN A 32 -3.12 2.83 1.71
CA GLN A 32 -4.19 2.34 0.82
C GLN A 32 -5.46 1.95 1.58
N ASN A 33 -5.32 1.31 2.75
CA ASN A 33 -6.47 0.86 3.53
C ASN A 33 -7.08 1.95 4.43
N SER A 34 -6.37 3.04 4.68
CA SER A 34 -6.90 4.23 5.38
C SER A 34 -7.45 5.29 4.41
N ALA A 35 -7.22 5.13 3.11
CA ALA A 35 -7.89 5.92 2.08
C ALA A 35 -9.29 5.34 1.81
N ASP A 36 -10.19 5.49 2.78
CA ASP A 36 -11.62 5.28 2.56
C ASP A 36 -12.11 6.30 1.50
N GLY A 37 -12.80 5.77 0.49
CA GLY A 37 -12.91 6.35 -0.84
C GLY A 37 -13.63 7.71 -0.94
N ASN A 38 -13.00 8.64 -1.65
CA ASN A 38 -13.65 9.88 -2.07
C ASN A 38 -13.46 10.16 -3.57
N ASP A 39 -13.70 9.15 -4.41
CA ASP A 39 -13.95 9.36 -5.84
C ASP A 39 -15.41 9.01 -6.17
N THR A 40 -16.31 9.97 -5.92
CA THR A 40 -17.72 9.92 -6.39
C THR A 40 -18.09 11.13 -7.25
N THR A 41 -17.14 11.93 -7.70
CA THR A 41 -17.43 13.13 -8.51
C THR A 41 -16.72 13.08 -9.86
N THR A 42 -17.24 12.31 -10.81
CA THR A 42 -17.21 12.65 -12.25
C THR A 42 -18.15 11.70 -13.00
N LYS A 43 -19.47 11.87 -12.86
CA LYS A 43 -20.48 11.56 -13.89
C LYS A 43 -21.72 12.38 -13.57
N LEU A 44 -21.90 13.51 -14.24
CA LEU A 44 -23.19 14.17 -14.48
C LEU A 44 -22.96 15.17 -15.63
N ASP A 45 -22.58 14.62 -16.78
CA ASP A 45 -22.88 15.24 -18.07
C ASP A 45 -24.31 14.78 -18.44
N ALA A 46 -25.29 15.67 -18.30
CA ALA A 46 -26.59 15.63 -18.98
C ALA A 46 -27.33 16.96 -18.78
#